data_AF-A0A7W1YW08-F1
#
_entry.id   AF-A0A7W1YW08-F1
#
_cell.length_a   1.000
_cell.length_b   1.000
_cell.length_c   1.000
_cell.angle_alpha   90.00
_cell.angle_beta   90.00
_cell.angle_gamma   90.00
#
_symmetry.space_group_name_H-M   'P 1'
#
loop_
_entity.id
_entity.type
_entity.pdbx_description
1 polymer ?
#
loop_
_entity_poly.entity_id
_entity_poly.type
_entity_poly.pdbx_seq_one_letter_code
_entity_poly.pdbx_strand_id
1 'polypeptide(L)'
;MALLNRANRLVDEAGSSFEETYKTSYSHGLEAIYALENVDLKSIRRIEVASPTTQSVTTNKKAITPSTVQQQLEFDLGAEFKTWIPSFLNKEPIQVLELSPLAERCLMAHGKTILQDLLQTNFQSFLTLKGMGQGLLDEMRQKLHTYVAGRSTERCEEIDFASWMRTLLAGLERKKAFVLLQHHGLGDLIHLSTMEMAEVGRLSFEKKQEWIRDIGSQLQTSARKQICMNGLEAVCNAFIKPWMRSRLGLATIHELTEAVQCMSLDPQHATEAMRFLSATYFDHQFPLKHLLHEVAPNLYSSDHHTSCDYRSIEEKALSYFYHPSVHYPLSHLILLIEREFACAWVGFPEGLIEKVLKKSPSLRVRKEGNHVLTVRLS
;
A
#
# COMPACT_ATOMS: atom_id res chain seq x y z
N MET A 1 94.29 58.81 16.24
CA MET A 1 92.98 59.45 15.98
C MET A 1 92.71 59.29 14.50
N ALA A 2 91.89 58.38 13.99
CA ALA A 2 90.62 57.79 14.42
C ALA A 2 90.46 56.52 13.53
N LEU A 3 89.86 55.37 13.85
CA LEU A 3 89.05 54.81 14.94
C LEU A 3 89.17 53.29 14.68
N LEU A 4 89.58 52.42 15.61
CA LEU A 4 88.78 51.97 16.74
C LEU A 4 87.33 51.58 16.39
N ASN A 5 87.09 51.01 15.19
CA ASN A 5 85.76 50.54 14.77
C ASN A 5 85.77 49.31 13.83
N ARG A 6 86.74 48.41 13.92
CA ARG A 6 86.76 47.17 13.09
C ARG A 6 86.86 45.85 13.86
N ALA A 7 86.79 45.90 15.20
CA ALA A 7 86.89 44.71 16.06
C ALA A 7 85.58 44.31 16.78
N ASN A 8 84.45 44.99 16.53
CA ASN A 8 83.13 44.70 17.14
C ASN A 8 82.03 44.39 16.10
N ARG A 9 82.34 43.78 14.95
CA ARG A 9 81.32 43.43 13.93
C ARG A 9 81.39 42.01 13.36
N LEU A 10 82.11 41.08 13.98
CA LEU A 10 82.18 39.69 13.52
C LEU A 10 82.18 38.69 14.69
N VAL A 11 81.28 38.89 15.67
CA VAL A 11 81.10 37.93 16.78
C VAL A 11 79.65 37.45 16.95
N ASP A 12 78.65 37.97 16.22
CA ASP A 12 77.23 37.67 16.52
C ASP A 12 76.43 36.88 15.46
N GLU A 13 77.04 36.17 14.50
CA GLU A 13 76.27 35.35 13.54
C GLU A 13 76.88 33.98 13.23
N ALA A 14 77.10 33.16 14.27
CA ALA A 14 77.40 31.74 14.08
C ALA A 14 76.78 30.87 15.19
N GLY A 15 75.54 31.18 15.57
CA GLY A 15 74.79 30.51 16.62
C GLY A 15 73.30 30.40 16.32
N SER A 16 72.93 29.73 15.22
CA SER A 16 71.56 29.22 15.00
C SER A 16 71.68 27.92 14.19
N SER A 17 71.81 26.80 14.88
CA SER A 17 70.72 25.92 15.34
C SER A 17 70.51 24.77 14.35
N PHE A 18 71.16 23.66 14.67
CA PHE A 18 70.94 22.31 14.18
C PHE A 18 69.45 21.87 14.22
N GLU A 19 68.58 22.63 14.89
CA GLU A 19 67.12 22.47 14.93
C GLU A 19 66.39 22.74 13.60
N GLU A 20 66.92 23.61 12.72
CA GLU A 20 66.23 23.92 11.45
C GLU A 20 66.37 22.78 10.41
N THR A 21 67.45 22.00 10.48
CA THR A 21 67.67 20.85 9.58
C THR A 21 66.83 19.63 10.00
N TYR A 22 66.46 19.53 11.28
CA TYR A 22 65.66 18.41 11.79
C TYR A 22 64.17 18.53 11.41
N LYS A 23 63.64 19.76 11.31
CA LYS A 23 62.24 20.00 10.90
C LYS A 23 61.98 19.72 9.42
N THR A 24 62.99 19.75 8.57
CA THR A 24 62.83 19.58 7.12
C THR A 24 63.02 18.15 6.64
N SER A 25 63.51 17.23 7.50
CA SER A 25 63.93 15.89 7.06
C SER A 25 63.06 14.73 7.57
N TYR A 26 62.08 14.97 8.44
CA TYR A 26 61.23 13.91 9.04
C TYR A 26 59.74 14.27 9.18
N SER A 27 59.16 15.04 8.25
CA SER A 27 57.69 15.11 8.10
C SER A 27 57.23 14.02 7.13
N HIS A 28 57.09 12.79 7.64
CA HIS A 28 56.29 11.78 6.96
C HIS A 28 54.86 12.32 6.85
N GLY A 29 54.33 12.47 5.64
CA GLY A 29 53.04 13.09 5.29
C GLY A 29 51.79 12.43 5.89
N LEU A 30 51.74 12.29 7.21
CA LEU A 30 50.63 11.86 8.06
C LEU A 30 50.04 13.05 8.83
N GLU A 31 50.68 14.22 8.81
CA GLU A 31 50.17 15.47 9.41
C GLU A 31 48.84 15.94 8.78
N ALA A 32 48.61 15.59 7.50
CA ALA A 32 47.32 15.82 6.82
C ALA A 32 46.16 15.00 7.42
N ILE A 33 46.46 13.89 8.10
CA ILE A 33 45.43 13.03 8.73
C ILE A 33 45.02 13.60 10.08
N TYR A 34 45.96 14.20 10.84
CA TYR A 34 45.65 14.90 12.10
C TYR A 34 44.97 16.27 11.89
N ALA A 35 45.09 16.86 10.70
CA ALA A 35 44.38 18.09 10.34
C ALA A 35 42.85 17.93 10.22
N LEU A 36 42.34 16.69 10.17
CA LEU A 36 40.89 16.42 10.15
C LEU A 36 40.21 16.65 11.51
N GLU A 37 40.97 16.77 12.60
CA GLU A 37 40.40 16.98 13.94
C GLU A 37 40.03 18.45 14.22
N ASN A 38 40.52 19.40 13.41
CA ASN A 38 40.33 20.85 13.60
C ASN A 38 39.69 21.55 12.39
N VAL A 39 38.86 20.86 11.62
CA VAL A 39 38.10 21.52 10.53
C VAL A 39 36.94 22.31 11.14
N ASP A 40 37.03 23.64 11.13
CA ASP A 40 35.90 24.52 11.43
C ASP A 40 34.81 24.28 10.38
N LEU A 41 33.64 23.79 10.82
CA LEU A 41 32.48 23.48 9.98
C LEU A 41 32.01 24.69 9.14
N LYS A 42 32.41 25.92 9.52
CA LYS A 42 32.13 27.15 8.76
C LYS A 42 33.05 27.36 7.56
N SER A 43 34.18 26.65 7.48
CA SER A 43 35.18 26.77 6.41
C SER A 43 34.95 25.83 5.22
N ILE A 44 34.04 24.86 5.36
CA ILE A 44 33.66 23.95 4.27
C ILE A 44 32.84 24.76 3.26
N ARG A 45 33.42 25.03 2.08
CA ARG A 45 32.69 25.64 0.97
C ARG A 45 31.48 24.78 0.62
N ARG A 46 30.28 25.37 0.75
CA ARG A 46 29.07 24.82 0.16
C ARG A 46 29.30 24.70 -1.35
N ILE A 47 29.20 23.49 -1.89
CA ILE A 47 29.04 23.31 -3.32
C ILE A 47 27.61 23.75 -3.61
N GLU A 48 27.45 24.96 -4.12
CA GLU A 48 26.17 25.43 -4.65
C GLU A 48 25.79 24.50 -5.81
N VAL A 49 24.68 23.79 -5.64
CA VAL A 49 24.06 23.05 -6.74
C VAL A 49 23.54 24.10 -7.71
N ALA A 50 24.05 24.09 -8.95
CA ALA A 50 23.52 24.90 -10.02
C ALA A 50 22.01 24.70 -10.11
N SER A 51 21.28 25.81 -10.22
CA SER A 51 19.84 25.88 -10.46
C SER A 51 19.42 24.85 -11.53
N PRO A 52 18.25 24.20 -11.40
CA PRO A 52 17.85 23.17 -12.34
C PRO A 52 17.77 23.79 -13.73
N THR A 53 18.73 23.43 -14.59
CA THR A 53 18.65 23.74 -16.01
C THR A 53 17.56 22.85 -16.56
N THR A 54 16.47 23.47 -16.99
CA THR A 54 15.38 22.86 -17.74
C THR A 54 15.98 22.22 -19.00
N GLN A 55 16.37 20.94 -18.93
CA GLN A 55 16.74 20.20 -20.12
C GLN A 55 15.46 19.74 -20.82
N SER A 56 15.25 20.35 -21.98
CA SER A 56 14.17 20.04 -22.91
C SER A 56 14.22 18.58 -23.37
N VAL A 57 13.04 17.98 -23.35
CA VAL A 57 12.65 16.66 -23.85
C VAL A 57 13.33 16.27 -25.18
N THR A 58 13.72 15.00 -25.29
CA THR A 58 13.60 14.27 -26.56
C THR A 58 12.95 12.91 -26.34
N THR A 59 11.91 12.70 -27.12
CA THR A 59 10.86 11.68 -27.10
C THR A 59 11.32 10.27 -27.45
N ASN A 60 10.79 9.25 -26.75
CA ASN A 60 9.86 8.24 -27.30
C ASN A 60 9.72 6.99 -26.41
N LYS A 61 8.54 6.83 -25.77
CA LYS A 61 7.58 5.72 -25.99
C LYS A 61 6.45 5.73 -24.94
N LYS A 62 5.25 6.10 -25.43
CA LYS A 62 3.90 5.85 -24.91
C LYS A 62 3.68 5.97 -23.39
N ALA A 63 3.64 7.21 -22.90
CA ALA A 63 2.82 7.54 -21.75
C ALA A 63 1.41 7.86 -22.25
N ILE A 64 0.42 7.16 -21.71
CA ILE A 64 -1.00 7.49 -21.84
C ILE A 64 -1.15 8.92 -21.31
N THR A 65 -1.71 9.79 -22.15
CA THR A 65 -2.00 11.19 -21.83
C THR A 65 -2.75 11.31 -20.50
N PRO A 66 -2.26 12.06 -19.50
CA PRO A 66 -3.14 12.62 -18.51
C PRO A 66 -3.92 13.72 -19.23
N SER A 67 -5.19 13.45 -19.53
CA SER A 67 -6.10 14.48 -19.99
C SER A 67 -6.04 15.63 -18.97
N THR A 68 -5.52 16.76 -19.44
CA THR A 68 -5.49 18.05 -18.76
C THR A 68 -6.93 18.58 -18.67
N VAL A 69 -7.80 17.85 -17.99
CA VAL A 69 -9.04 18.42 -17.48
C VAL A 69 -8.62 19.21 -16.27
N GLN A 70 -8.75 20.51 -16.43
CA GLN A 70 -8.58 21.56 -15.45
C GLN A 70 -9.08 21.12 -14.08
N GLN A 71 -8.47 21.70 -13.04
CA GLN A 71 -8.93 21.72 -11.65
C GLN A 71 -10.40 22.18 -11.54
N GLN A 72 -11.33 21.38 -12.02
CA GLN A 72 -12.70 21.42 -11.58
C GLN A 72 -12.63 21.07 -10.10
N LEU A 73 -13.22 21.93 -9.28
CA LEU A 73 -13.60 21.60 -7.92
C LEU A 73 -14.41 20.32 -8.01
N GLU A 74 -13.77 19.17 -7.84
CA GLU A 74 -14.47 17.93 -7.63
C GLU A 74 -15.25 18.13 -6.33
N PHE A 75 -16.56 18.27 -6.49
CA PHE A 75 -17.45 18.23 -5.36
C PHE A 75 -17.30 16.84 -4.74
N ASP A 76 -16.78 16.80 -3.52
CA ASP A 76 -16.79 15.59 -2.72
C ASP A 76 -18.24 15.31 -2.33
N LEU A 77 -18.96 14.58 -3.18
CA LEU A 77 -20.34 14.15 -2.97
C LEU A 77 -20.44 13.05 -1.90
N GLY A 78 -19.34 12.71 -1.23
CA GLY A 78 -19.25 11.68 -0.22
C GLY A 78 -18.50 10.44 -0.69
N ALA A 79 -18.13 9.57 0.26
CA ALA A 79 -17.32 8.37 0.03
C ALA A 79 -17.96 7.38 -0.97
N GLU A 80 -19.28 7.43 -1.17
CA GLU A 80 -20.01 6.54 -2.08
C GLU A 80 -19.93 6.91 -3.56
N PHE A 81 -19.46 8.12 -3.88
CA PHE A 81 -19.38 8.63 -5.26
C PHE A 81 -17.93 8.78 -5.73
N LYS A 82 -16.96 8.44 -4.87
CA LYS A 82 -15.56 8.43 -5.24
C LYS A 82 -15.26 7.15 -6.03
N THR A 83 -14.67 7.30 -7.20
CA THR A 83 -14.12 6.19 -7.99
C THR A 83 -12.62 5.95 -7.69
N TRP A 84 -12.13 6.51 -6.59
CA TRP A 84 -10.73 6.47 -6.20
C TRP A 84 -10.58 6.36 -4.69
N ILE A 85 -9.45 5.81 -4.25
CA ILE A 85 -9.04 5.74 -2.84
C ILE A 85 -7.75 6.53 -2.62
N PRO A 86 -7.51 7.07 -1.41
CA PRO A 86 -6.23 7.67 -1.09
C PRO A 86 -5.12 6.62 -1.17
N SER A 87 -3.97 7.00 -1.73
CA SER A 87 -2.84 6.08 -1.89
C SER A 87 -2.36 5.52 -0.55
N PHE A 88 -2.21 4.19 -0.48
CA PHE A 88 -1.60 3.51 0.67
C PHE A 88 -0.08 3.75 0.73
N LEU A 89 0.55 4.12 -0.39
CA LEU A 89 1.99 4.34 -0.50
C LEU A 89 2.53 5.29 0.56
N ASN A 90 1.80 6.36 0.85
CA ASN A 90 2.21 7.37 1.83
C ASN A 90 2.36 6.80 3.25
N LYS A 91 1.61 5.74 3.56
CA LYS A 91 1.59 5.08 4.86
C LYS A 91 2.55 3.89 4.93
N GLU A 92 3.26 3.57 3.85
CA GLU A 92 4.24 2.51 3.87
C GLU A 92 5.42 2.84 4.79
N PRO A 93 6.01 1.82 5.43
CA PRO A 93 7.19 2.00 6.26
C PRO A 93 8.43 2.34 5.42
N ILE A 94 9.35 3.16 5.95
CA ILE A 94 10.59 3.57 5.25
C ILE A 94 11.48 2.39 4.82
N GLN A 95 11.36 1.25 5.51
CA GLN A 95 12.14 0.04 5.28
C GLN A 95 11.91 -0.56 3.89
N VAL A 96 10.83 -0.18 3.20
CA VAL A 96 10.54 -0.61 1.83
C VAL A 96 11.55 -0.01 0.83
N LEU A 97 12.19 1.12 1.18
CA LEU A 97 13.24 1.72 0.36
C LEU A 97 14.57 0.99 0.44
N GLU A 98 14.73 0.03 1.37
CA GLU A 98 15.97 -0.74 1.57
C GLU A 98 17.19 0.17 1.70
N LEU A 99 17.07 1.17 2.57
CA LEU A 99 18.17 2.09 2.84
C LEU A 99 19.28 1.38 3.61
N SER A 100 20.47 1.99 3.66
CA SER A 100 21.52 1.47 4.53
C SER A 100 21.06 1.40 5.99
N PRO A 101 21.49 0.40 6.79
CA PRO A 101 21.07 0.25 8.18
C PRO A 101 21.37 1.49 9.04
N LEU A 102 22.41 2.26 8.67
CA LEU A 102 22.74 3.52 9.31
C LEU A 102 21.69 4.59 9.01
N ALA A 103 21.29 4.74 7.74
CA ALA A 103 20.27 5.71 7.33
C ALA A 103 18.90 5.38 7.94
N GLU A 104 18.49 4.11 7.95
CA GLU A 104 17.22 3.70 8.58
C GLU A 104 17.20 4.04 10.08
N ARG A 105 18.26 3.70 10.82
CA ARG A 105 18.36 4.02 12.25
C ARG A 105 18.33 5.53 12.49
N CYS A 106 19.02 6.31 11.68
CA CYS A 106 18.99 7.77 11.77
C CYS A 106 17.58 8.32 11.53
N LEU A 107 16.86 7.84 10.50
CA LEU A 107 15.49 8.29 10.22
C LEU A 107 14.53 7.96 11.36
N MET A 108 14.58 6.72 11.87
CA MET A 108 13.75 6.30 12.99
C MET A 108 14.03 7.10 14.26
N ALA A 109 15.31 7.41 14.54
CA ALA A 109 15.69 8.24 15.69
C ALA A 109 15.12 9.66 15.62
N HIS A 110 14.82 10.16 14.42
CA HIS A 110 14.20 11.47 14.19
C HIS A 110 12.69 11.37 13.97
N GLY A 111 12.07 10.24 14.31
CA GLY A 111 10.63 10.02 14.23
C GLY A 111 10.10 9.90 12.80
N LYS A 112 10.97 9.71 11.80
CA LYS A 112 10.60 9.52 10.40
C LYS A 112 10.43 8.01 10.16
N THR A 113 9.18 7.56 10.09
CA THR A 113 8.86 6.12 10.07
C THR A 113 8.08 5.69 8.85
N ILE A 114 7.40 6.62 8.18
CA ILE A 114 6.61 6.36 6.97
C ILE A 114 7.15 7.13 5.75
N LEU A 115 6.79 6.69 4.55
CA LEU A 115 7.22 7.35 3.30
C LEU A 115 6.73 8.79 3.18
N GLN A 116 5.53 9.09 3.67
CA GLN A 116 5.01 10.47 3.70
C GLN A 116 5.94 11.41 4.45
N ASP A 117 6.55 10.95 5.54
CA ASP A 117 7.48 11.76 6.31
C ASP A 117 8.68 12.16 5.46
N LEU A 118 9.20 11.23 4.64
CA LEU A 118 10.34 11.49 3.76
C LEU A 118 9.97 12.41 2.59
N LEU A 119 8.80 12.22 1.99
CA LEU A 119 8.31 13.05 0.88
C LEU A 119 8.13 14.52 1.27
N GLN A 120 7.73 14.78 2.51
CA GLN A 120 7.53 16.14 3.03
C GLN A 120 8.78 16.75 3.68
N THR A 121 9.87 15.98 3.81
CA THR A 121 11.05 16.47 4.51
C THR A 121 12.00 17.23 3.59
N ASN A 122 12.46 18.38 4.06
CA ASN A 122 13.59 19.07 3.45
C ASN A 122 14.89 18.34 3.80
N PHE A 123 15.43 17.55 2.87
CA PHE A 123 16.68 16.80 3.08
C PHE A 123 17.90 17.65 3.49
N GLN A 124 17.86 18.96 3.26
CA GLN A 124 18.92 19.87 3.71
C GLN A 124 18.98 19.99 5.23
N SER A 125 17.87 19.76 5.95
CA SER A 125 17.86 19.77 7.42
C SER A 125 18.60 18.58 8.02
N PHE A 126 18.85 17.52 7.25
CA PHE A 126 19.56 16.33 7.70
C PHE A 126 21.09 16.44 7.58
N LEU A 127 21.61 17.41 6.82
CA LEU A 127 23.06 17.61 6.67
C LEU A 127 23.77 18.00 7.97
N THR A 128 23.03 18.58 8.92
CA THR A 128 23.54 18.95 10.23
C THR A 128 23.56 17.78 11.23
N LEU A 129 23.01 16.62 10.85
CA LEU A 129 22.94 15.44 11.71
C LEU A 129 24.23 14.63 11.65
N LYS A 130 24.76 14.31 12.83
CA LYS A 130 25.93 13.44 12.98
C LYS A 130 25.63 12.05 12.40
N GLY A 131 26.40 11.64 11.39
CA GLY A 131 26.27 10.34 10.72
C GLY A 131 25.49 10.37 9.40
N MET A 132 24.92 11.52 9.00
CA MET A 132 24.17 11.65 7.75
C MET A 132 24.99 12.44 6.72
N GLY A 133 25.83 11.73 5.96
CA GLY A 133 26.64 12.35 4.90
C GLY A 133 25.84 12.66 3.64
N GLN A 134 26.37 13.55 2.79
CA GLN A 134 25.79 13.91 1.48
C GLN A 134 25.50 12.67 0.62
N GLY A 135 26.40 11.69 0.58
CA GLY A 135 26.21 10.46 -0.20
C GLY A 135 25.00 9.62 0.25
N LEU A 136 24.72 9.54 1.55
CA LEU A 136 23.53 8.84 2.06
C LEU A 136 22.25 9.61 1.71
N LEU A 137 22.31 10.94 1.72
CA LEU A 137 21.18 11.79 1.32
C LEU A 137 20.86 11.63 -0.16
N ASP A 138 21.89 11.55 -1.00
CA ASP A 138 21.73 11.34 -2.44
C ASP A 138 21.19 9.93 -2.73
N GLU A 139 21.68 8.89 -2.03
CA GLU A 139 21.12 7.53 -2.08
C GLU A 139 19.64 7.50 -1.71
N MET A 140 19.27 8.13 -0.59
CA MET A 140 17.88 8.21 -0.12
C MET A 140 16.98 8.90 -1.14
N ARG A 141 17.41 10.04 -1.70
CA ARG A 141 16.65 10.75 -2.74
C ARG A 141 16.49 9.91 -3.99
N GLN A 142 17.56 9.25 -4.44
CA GLN A 142 17.51 8.41 -5.63
C GLN A 142 16.57 7.22 -5.44
N LYS A 143 16.67 6.51 -4.31
CA LYS A 143 15.80 5.37 -4.00
C LYS A 143 14.34 5.80 -3.82
N LEU A 144 14.08 6.90 -3.11
CA LEU A 144 12.74 7.45 -2.95
C LEU A 144 12.15 7.85 -4.31
N HIS A 145 12.91 8.58 -5.13
CA HIS A 145 12.46 8.97 -6.47
C HIS A 145 12.19 7.75 -7.35
N THR A 146 13.07 6.76 -7.34
CA THR A 146 12.91 5.52 -8.13
C THR A 146 11.70 4.72 -7.67
N TYR A 147 11.45 4.65 -6.37
CA TYR A 147 10.33 3.90 -5.80
C TYR A 147 8.98 4.55 -6.07
N VAL A 148 8.92 5.89 -6.01
CA VAL A 148 7.71 6.68 -6.24
C VAL A 148 7.45 6.89 -7.73
N ALA A 149 8.49 6.85 -8.58
CA ALA A 149 8.35 7.02 -10.01
C ALA A 149 7.35 6.03 -10.61
N GLY A 150 6.31 6.55 -11.26
CA GLY A 150 5.25 5.76 -11.89
C GLY A 150 4.13 5.30 -10.95
N ARG A 151 4.15 5.69 -9.66
CA ARG A 151 3.08 5.38 -8.70
C ARG A 151 2.26 6.62 -8.37
N SER A 152 0.96 6.46 -8.16
CA SER A 152 0.11 7.56 -7.71
C SER A 152 0.25 7.78 -6.21
N THR A 153 0.64 9.00 -5.84
CA THR A 153 0.86 9.41 -4.44
C THR A 153 -0.40 9.96 -3.77
N GLU A 154 -1.40 10.39 -4.55
CA GLU A 154 -2.60 11.02 -4.00
C GLU A 154 -3.84 10.15 -4.17
N ARG A 155 -4.13 9.72 -5.41
CA ARG A 155 -5.38 9.02 -5.76
C ARG A 155 -5.11 7.75 -6.57
N CYS A 156 -5.62 6.63 -6.10
CA CYS A 156 -5.53 5.35 -6.79
C CYS A 156 -6.91 4.98 -7.34
N GLU A 157 -6.97 4.71 -8.64
CA GLU A 157 -8.17 4.18 -9.34
C GLU A 157 -8.24 2.65 -9.28
N GLU A 158 -7.15 2.01 -8.85
CA GLU A 158 -7.02 0.57 -8.65
C GLU A 158 -6.59 0.26 -7.22
N ILE A 159 -6.84 -0.97 -6.76
CA ILE A 159 -6.49 -1.42 -5.42
C ILE A 159 -5.04 -1.91 -5.40
N ASP A 160 -4.16 -1.15 -4.75
CA ASP A 160 -2.78 -1.56 -4.49
C ASP A 160 -2.68 -2.39 -3.19
N PHE A 161 -2.91 -3.69 -3.34
CA PHE A 161 -2.83 -4.64 -2.22
C PHE A 161 -1.41 -4.75 -1.66
N ALA A 162 -0.37 -4.62 -2.49
CA ALA A 162 1.01 -4.70 -2.05
C ALA A 162 1.34 -3.56 -1.06
N SER A 163 1.01 -2.33 -1.44
CA SER A 163 1.18 -1.16 -0.57
C SER A 163 0.31 -1.23 0.69
N TRP A 164 -0.92 -1.71 0.56
CA TRP A 164 -1.80 -1.87 1.70
C TRP A 164 -1.26 -2.90 2.71
N MET A 165 -0.78 -4.05 2.25
CA MET A 165 -0.19 -5.07 3.12
C MET A 165 1.09 -4.56 3.80
N ARG A 166 1.96 -3.84 3.09
CA ARG A 166 3.16 -3.22 3.68
C ARG A 166 2.79 -2.21 4.78
N THR A 167 1.72 -1.45 4.59
CA THR A 167 1.19 -0.52 5.60
C THR A 167 0.72 -1.27 6.85
N LEU A 168 0.00 -2.38 6.69
CA LEU A 168 -0.48 -3.19 7.82
C LEU A 168 0.66 -3.84 8.62
N LEU A 169 1.81 -4.09 7.98
CA LEU A 169 2.99 -4.69 8.61
C LEU A 169 3.98 -3.66 9.15
N ALA A 170 3.70 -2.36 9.02
CA ALA A 170 4.58 -1.30 9.49
C ALA A 170 4.90 -1.46 10.99
N GLY A 171 6.17 -1.25 11.35
CA GLY A 171 6.66 -1.34 12.73
C GLY A 171 6.79 -2.77 13.31
N LEU A 172 6.56 -3.82 12.52
CA LEU A 172 6.82 -5.20 12.94
C LEU A 172 8.26 -5.63 12.65
N GLU A 173 8.71 -6.69 13.32
CA GLU A 173 10.01 -7.30 13.06
C GLU A 173 10.05 -7.91 11.64
N ARG A 174 10.95 -7.39 10.79
CA ARG A 174 11.04 -7.69 9.35
C ARG A 174 11.10 -9.19 9.05
N LYS A 175 11.95 -9.94 9.76
CA LYS A 175 12.11 -11.39 9.57
C LYS A 175 10.84 -12.17 9.89
N LYS A 176 10.17 -11.84 10.99
CA LYS A 176 8.92 -12.52 11.39
C LYS A 176 7.77 -12.16 10.46
N ALA A 177 7.68 -10.88 10.05
CA ALA A 177 6.70 -10.42 9.06
C ALA A 177 6.89 -11.13 7.71
N PHE A 178 8.14 -11.31 7.25
CA PHE A 178 8.45 -12.08 6.05
C PHE A 178 7.99 -13.53 6.16
N VAL A 179 8.28 -14.22 7.27
CA VAL A 179 7.85 -15.62 7.48
C VAL A 179 6.32 -15.74 7.45
N LEU A 180 5.60 -14.78 8.03
CA LEU A 180 4.14 -14.72 7.98
C LEU A 180 3.64 -14.52 6.54
N LEU A 181 4.19 -13.54 5.82
CA LEU A 181 3.79 -13.28 4.44
C LEU A 181 4.07 -14.47 3.51
N GLN A 182 5.23 -15.10 3.67
CA GLN A 182 5.62 -16.29 2.91
C GLN A 182 4.62 -17.45 3.13
N HIS A 183 4.07 -17.59 4.33
CA HIS A 183 3.03 -18.58 4.62
C HIS A 183 1.75 -18.36 3.79
N HIS A 184 1.47 -17.12 3.38
CA HIS A 184 0.29 -16.75 2.61
C HIS A 184 0.54 -16.54 1.10
N GLY A 185 1.78 -16.69 0.62
CA GLY A 185 2.18 -16.48 -0.79
C GLY A 185 2.81 -15.11 -1.08
N LEU A 186 2.69 -14.17 -0.15
CA LEU A 186 3.07 -12.76 -0.30
C LEU A 186 4.53 -12.45 0.07
N GLY A 187 5.43 -13.44 -0.04
CA GLY A 187 6.82 -13.30 0.44
C GLY A 187 7.64 -12.26 -0.33
N ASP A 188 7.26 -11.97 -1.56
CA ASP A 188 7.87 -10.98 -2.45
C ASP A 188 7.61 -9.52 -2.02
N LEU A 189 6.62 -9.28 -1.15
CA LEU A 189 6.30 -7.92 -0.69
C LEU A 189 7.38 -7.30 0.21
N ILE A 190 8.18 -8.14 0.89
CA ILE A 190 9.28 -7.72 1.78
C ILE A 190 10.56 -8.39 1.32
N HIS A 191 11.55 -7.60 0.91
CA HIS A 191 12.89 -8.13 0.68
C HIS A 191 13.63 -8.32 2.00
N LEU A 192 14.40 -9.38 2.09
CA LEU A 192 15.35 -9.63 3.18
C LEU A 192 16.76 -9.64 2.61
N SER A 193 17.74 -9.23 3.40
CA SER A 193 19.15 -9.41 3.04
C SER A 193 19.50 -10.89 2.90
N THR A 194 20.57 -11.21 2.17
CA THR A 194 21.03 -12.59 1.97
C THR A 194 21.31 -13.31 3.28
N MET A 195 21.84 -12.59 4.27
CA MET A 195 22.08 -13.10 5.62
C MET A 195 20.77 -13.41 6.36
N GLU A 196 19.80 -12.51 6.33
CA GLU A 196 18.49 -12.72 6.95
C GLU A 196 17.73 -13.88 6.30
N MET A 197 17.81 -14.01 4.97
CA MET A 197 17.25 -15.15 4.24
C MET A 197 17.87 -16.47 4.68
N ALA A 198 19.20 -16.52 4.86
CA ALA A 198 19.89 -17.70 5.35
C ALA A 198 19.50 -18.05 6.80
N GLU A 199 19.31 -17.04 7.65
CA GLU A 199 18.80 -17.24 9.02
C GLU A 199 17.39 -17.84 9.01
N VAL A 200 16.46 -17.24 8.25
CA VAL A 200 15.08 -17.72 8.11
C VAL A 200 15.03 -19.14 7.52
N GLY A 201 15.93 -19.44 6.59
CA GLY A 201 16.08 -20.77 5.98
C GLY A 201 16.51 -21.85 6.98
N ARG A 202 17.32 -21.49 7.99
CA ARG A 202 17.82 -22.42 9.02
C ARG A 202 16.85 -22.66 10.18
N LEU A 203 15.76 -21.90 10.28
CA LEU A 203 14.78 -22.07 11.35
C LEU A 203 14.03 -23.39 11.22
N SER A 204 13.80 -24.06 12.36
CA SER A 204 12.92 -25.22 12.43
C SER A 204 11.47 -24.81 12.12
N PHE A 205 10.67 -25.78 11.68
CA PHE A 205 9.24 -25.56 11.41
C PHE A 205 8.51 -25.03 12.64
N GLU A 206 8.79 -25.60 13.82
CA GLU A 206 8.20 -25.18 15.09
C GLU A 206 8.50 -23.71 15.41
N LYS A 207 9.75 -23.27 15.17
CA LYS A 207 10.13 -21.87 15.43
C LYS A 207 9.46 -20.91 14.46
N LYS A 208 9.27 -21.31 13.20
CA LYS A 208 8.50 -20.52 12.22
C LYS A 208 7.04 -20.37 12.66
N GLN A 209 6.41 -21.45 13.15
CA GLN A 209 5.05 -21.40 13.67
C GLN A 209 4.93 -20.54 14.94
N GLU A 210 5.94 -20.54 15.81
CA GLU A 210 6.00 -19.64 16.96
C GLU A 210 6.05 -18.17 16.51
N TRP A 211 6.90 -17.84 15.53
CA TRP A 211 6.99 -16.48 14.98
C TRP A 211 5.72 -16.00 14.30
N ILE A 212 5.04 -16.88 13.55
CA ILE A 212 3.75 -16.59 12.92
C ILE A 212 2.71 -16.23 13.98
N ARG A 213 2.64 -17.00 15.07
CA ARG A 213 1.70 -16.76 16.17
C ARG A 213 2.00 -15.46 16.92
N ASP A 214 3.27 -15.21 17.21
CA ASP A 214 3.74 -13.99 17.87
C ASP A 214 3.33 -12.75 17.06
N ILE A 215 3.68 -12.68 15.77
CA ILE A 215 3.28 -11.56 14.91
C ILE A 215 1.76 -11.49 14.72
N GLY A 216 1.10 -12.64 14.56
CA GLY A 216 -0.36 -12.69 14.47
C GLY A 216 -1.03 -11.99 15.65
N SER A 217 -0.54 -12.23 16.87
CA SER A 217 -1.06 -11.54 18.07
C SER A 217 -0.83 -10.02 18.05
N GLN A 218 0.31 -9.56 17.52
CA GLN A 218 0.60 -8.12 17.38
C GLN A 218 -0.28 -7.46 16.32
N LEU A 219 -0.61 -8.19 15.25
CA LEU A 219 -1.55 -7.75 14.21
C LEU A 219 -2.99 -7.63 14.70
N GLN A 220 -3.38 -8.43 15.70
CA GLN A 220 -4.71 -8.40 16.32
C GLN A 220 -4.98 -7.21 17.26
N THR A 221 -4.03 -6.29 17.41
CA THR A 221 -4.24 -5.07 18.21
C THR A 221 -5.39 -4.22 17.67
N SER A 222 -6.14 -3.57 18.56
CA SER A 222 -7.32 -2.76 18.19
C SER A 222 -6.99 -1.66 17.17
N ALA A 223 -5.84 -0.99 17.34
CA ALA A 223 -5.38 0.03 16.41
C ALA A 223 -5.14 -0.53 14.99
N ARG A 224 -4.50 -1.70 14.86
CA ARG A 224 -4.24 -2.32 13.56
C ARG A 224 -5.51 -2.87 12.91
N LYS A 225 -6.41 -3.45 13.71
CA LYS A 225 -7.76 -3.82 13.25
C LYS A 225 -8.49 -2.63 12.65
N GLN A 226 -8.43 -1.45 13.31
CA GLN A 226 -9.06 -0.25 12.79
C GLN A 226 -8.44 0.21 11.46
N ILE A 227 -7.10 0.17 11.33
CA ILE A 227 -6.42 0.52 10.07
C ILE A 227 -6.87 -0.42 8.94
N CYS A 228 -6.95 -1.72 9.21
CA CYS A 228 -7.45 -2.71 8.26
C CYS A 228 -8.91 -2.44 7.88
N MET A 229 -9.79 -2.20 8.86
CA MET A 229 -11.20 -1.92 8.62
C MET A 229 -11.41 -0.65 7.80
N ASN A 230 -10.70 0.43 8.12
CA ASN A 230 -10.79 1.69 7.37
C ASN A 230 -10.33 1.51 5.91
N GLY A 231 -9.27 0.73 5.69
CA GLY A 231 -8.80 0.40 4.33
C GLY A 231 -9.84 -0.41 3.56
N LEU A 232 -10.42 -1.43 4.20
CA LEU A 232 -11.44 -2.28 3.59
C LEU A 232 -12.72 -1.50 3.29
N GLU A 233 -13.12 -0.59 4.17
CA GLU A 233 -14.26 0.31 3.98
C GLU A 233 -14.04 1.26 2.80
N ALA A 234 -12.84 1.86 2.69
CA ALA A 234 -12.49 2.70 1.55
C ALA A 234 -12.58 1.92 0.23
N VAL A 235 -12.02 0.72 0.17
CA VAL A 235 -12.10 -0.17 -1.00
C VAL A 235 -13.55 -0.55 -1.31
N CYS A 236 -14.32 -0.91 -0.28
CA CYS A 236 -15.70 -1.35 -0.45
C CYS A 236 -16.60 -0.22 -0.97
N ASN A 237 -16.44 1.00 -0.46
CA ASN A 237 -17.27 2.15 -0.83
C ASN A 237 -16.88 2.74 -2.19
N ALA A 238 -15.59 2.79 -2.52
CA ALA A 238 -15.14 3.38 -3.77
C ALA A 238 -15.29 2.44 -4.99
N PHE A 239 -15.13 1.13 -4.79
CA PHE A 239 -15.07 0.17 -5.90
C PHE A 239 -16.19 -0.86 -5.87
N ILE A 240 -16.35 -1.58 -4.75
CA ILE A 240 -17.23 -2.76 -4.69
C ILE A 240 -18.71 -2.37 -4.75
N LYS A 241 -19.17 -1.45 -3.88
CA LYS A 241 -20.58 -1.03 -3.85
C LYS A 241 -21.02 -0.38 -5.17
N PRO A 242 -20.26 0.57 -5.78
CA PRO A 242 -20.60 1.12 -7.09
C PRO A 242 -20.69 0.03 -8.18
N TRP A 243 -19.73 -0.89 -8.21
CA TRP A 243 -19.77 -2.01 -9.14
C TRP A 243 -20.99 -2.92 -8.93
N MET A 244 -21.35 -3.22 -7.68
CA MET A 244 -22.56 -3.98 -7.36
C MET A 244 -23.83 -3.25 -7.81
N ARG A 245 -23.93 -1.94 -7.54
CA ARG A 245 -25.07 -1.09 -7.93
C ARG A 245 -25.27 -1.07 -9.44
N SER A 246 -24.19 -1.01 -10.22
CA SER A 246 -24.25 -1.11 -11.69
C SER A 246 -24.85 -2.45 -12.17
N ARG A 247 -24.87 -3.46 -11.30
CA ARG A 247 -25.41 -4.80 -11.52
C ARG A 247 -26.64 -5.08 -10.65
N LEU A 248 -27.50 -4.10 -10.38
CA LEU A 248 -28.73 -4.29 -9.59
C LEU A 248 -28.47 -4.69 -8.11
N GLY A 249 -27.30 -4.31 -7.57
CA GLY A 249 -27.01 -4.34 -6.13
C GLY A 249 -26.79 -5.72 -5.49
N LEU A 250 -26.76 -6.82 -6.27
CA LEU A 250 -26.59 -8.19 -5.76
C LEU A 250 -25.38 -8.89 -6.37
N ALA A 251 -24.56 -9.55 -5.55
CA ALA A 251 -23.42 -10.34 -6.01
C ALA A 251 -23.12 -11.53 -5.09
N THR A 252 -22.70 -12.64 -5.71
CA THR A 252 -22.21 -13.82 -4.99
C THR A 252 -20.76 -13.63 -4.53
N ILE A 253 -20.32 -14.45 -3.57
CA ILE A 253 -18.92 -14.43 -3.11
C ILE A 253 -17.90 -14.62 -4.25
N HIS A 254 -18.22 -15.44 -5.25
CA HIS A 254 -17.36 -15.69 -6.41
C HIS A 254 -17.25 -14.44 -7.29
N GLU A 255 -18.38 -13.81 -7.60
CA GLU A 255 -18.43 -12.57 -8.38
C GLU A 255 -17.69 -11.43 -7.67
N LEU A 256 -17.79 -11.34 -6.34
CA LEU A 256 -17.05 -10.36 -5.55
C LEU A 256 -15.54 -10.62 -5.56
N THR A 257 -15.13 -11.89 -5.45
CA THR A 257 -13.71 -12.27 -5.49
C THR A 257 -13.10 -11.95 -6.84
N GLU A 258 -13.80 -12.27 -7.93
CA GLU A 258 -13.39 -11.92 -9.30
C GLU A 258 -13.33 -10.41 -9.49
N ALA A 259 -14.32 -9.66 -8.99
CA ALA A 259 -14.32 -8.20 -9.07
C ALA A 259 -13.11 -7.58 -8.37
N VAL A 260 -12.79 -8.05 -7.16
CA VAL A 260 -11.62 -7.58 -6.39
C VAL A 260 -10.32 -7.84 -7.16
N GLN A 261 -10.18 -9.00 -7.82
CA GLN A 261 -9.02 -9.30 -8.66
C GLN A 261 -8.94 -8.35 -9.87
N CYS A 262 -10.05 -8.13 -10.56
CA CYS A 262 -10.11 -7.25 -11.74
C CYS A 262 -9.86 -5.77 -11.42
N MET A 263 -10.16 -5.33 -10.19
CA MET A 263 -9.95 -3.95 -9.73
C MET A 263 -8.59 -3.73 -9.08
N SER A 264 -7.77 -4.77 -8.98
CA SER A 264 -6.45 -4.70 -8.35
C SER A 264 -5.36 -4.36 -9.35
N LEU A 265 -4.35 -3.62 -8.89
CA LEU A 265 -3.15 -3.34 -9.68
C LEU A 265 -2.37 -4.63 -10.01
N ASP A 266 -2.38 -5.59 -9.08
CA ASP A 266 -1.82 -6.94 -9.27
C ASP A 266 -2.84 -8.02 -8.84
N PRO A 267 -3.46 -8.74 -9.81
CA PRO A 267 -4.42 -9.80 -9.53
C PRO A 267 -3.87 -10.97 -8.70
N GLN A 268 -2.57 -11.24 -8.78
CA GLN A 268 -1.95 -12.32 -7.99
C GLN A 268 -1.98 -11.97 -6.51
N HIS A 269 -1.53 -10.76 -6.16
CA HIS A 269 -1.54 -10.27 -4.78
C HIS A 269 -2.95 -10.10 -4.22
N ALA A 270 -3.96 -9.78 -5.04
CA ALA A 270 -5.33 -9.61 -4.56
C ALA A 270 -5.88 -10.85 -3.84
N THR A 271 -5.69 -12.03 -4.43
CA THR A 271 -6.21 -13.28 -3.87
C THR A 271 -5.50 -13.64 -2.57
N GLU A 272 -4.18 -13.50 -2.55
CA GLU A 272 -3.34 -13.84 -1.42
C GLU A 272 -3.52 -12.84 -0.27
N ALA A 273 -3.65 -11.55 -0.58
CA ALA A 273 -3.98 -10.50 0.39
C ALA A 273 -5.35 -10.72 1.02
N MET A 274 -6.37 -11.06 0.23
CA MET A 274 -7.70 -11.37 0.79
C MET A 274 -7.68 -12.60 1.70
N ARG A 275 -6.88 -13.63 1.36
CA ARG A 275 -6.66 -14.80 2.22
C ARG A 275 -5.92 -14.43 3.51
N PHE A 276 -4.88 -13.61 3.40
CA PHE A 276 -4.14 -13.09 4.55
C PHE A 276 -5.05 -12.29 5.49
N LEU A 277 -5.85 -11.38 4.94
CA LEU A 277 -6.81 -10.58 5.70
C LEU A 277 -7.84 -11.47 6.41
N SER A 278 -8.40 -12.44 5.69
CA SER A 278 -9.36 -13.40 6.23
C SER A 278 -8.79 -14.20 7.40
N ALA A 279 -7.60 -14.79 7.23
CA ALA A 279 -6.96 -15.60 8.25
C ALA A 279 -6.47 -14.78 9.45
N THR A 280 -6.00 -13.55 9.21
CA THR A 280 -5.44 -12.71 10.25
C THR A 280 -6.55 -11.99 11.01
N TYR A 281 -7.44 -11.27 10.34
CA TYR A 281 -8.33 -10.28 10.99
C TYR A 281 -9.79 -10.72 11.14
N PHE A 282 -10.24 -11.71 10.36
CA PHE A 282 -11.66 -12.03 10.22
C PHE A 282 -12.00 -13.49 10.49
N ASP A 283 -11.19 -14.20 11.29
CA ASP A 283 -11.44 -15.58 11.73
C ASP A 283 -11.79 -16.54 10.57
N HIS A 284 -11.05 -16.44 9.45
CA HIS A 284 -11.27 -17.21 8.21
C HIS A 284 -12.60 -16.93 7.49
N GLN A 285 -13.29 -15.84 7.83
CA GLN A 285 -14.47 -15.36 7.10
C GLN A 285 -14.07 -14.45 5.94
N PHE A 286 -14.96 -14.33 4.96
CA PHE A 286 -14.76 -13.43 3.82
C PHE A 286 -14.74 -11.97 4.28
N PRO A 287 -13.66 -11.20 4.06
CA PRO A 287 -13.51 -9.85 4.64
C PRO A 287 -14.68 -8.90 4.35
N LEU A 288 -15.20 -8.90 3.11
CA LEU A 288 -16.28 -7.98 2.72
C LEU A 288 -17.63 -8.30 3.38
N LYS A 289 -17.79 -9.50 3.99
CA LYS A 289 -18.99 -9.85 4.75
C LYS A 289 -19.29 -8.85 5.87
N HIS A 290 -18.27 -8.20 6.42
CA HIS A 290 -18.43 -7.23 7.51
C HIS A 290 -18.94 -5.86 7.05
N LEU A 291 -18.94 -5.59 5.74
CA LEU A 291 -19.33 -4.29 5.16
C LEU A 291 -20.53 -4.38 4.21
N LEU A 292 -20.88 -5.59 3.77
CA LEU A 292 -21.99 -5.89 2.89
C LEU A 292 -23.10 -6.61 3.67
N HIS A 293 -24.34 -6.51 3.18
CA HIS A 293 -25.47 -7.22 3.81
C HIS A 293 -25.62 -8.61 3.20
N GLU A 294 -25.48 -9.66 4.01
CA GLU A 294 -25.76 -11.03 3.58
C GLU A 294 -27.28 -11.23 3.48
N VAL A 295 -27.77 -11.49 2.26
CA VAL A 295 -29.20 -11.71 1.99
C VAL A 295 -29.56 -13.19 1.95
N ALA A 296 -28.62 -14.02 1.52
CA ALA A 296 -28.71 -15.48 1.49
C ALA A 296 -27.28 -16.08 1.57
N PRO A 297 -27.12 -17.39 1.82
CA PRO A 297 -25.80 -18.00 1.92
C PRO A 297 -24.92 -17.70 0.69
N ASN A 298 -23.78 -17.04 0.92
CA ASN A 298 -22.84 -16.59 -0.11
C ASN A 298 -23.39 -15.56 -1.13
N LEU A 299 -24.50 -14.88 -0.81
CA LEU A 299 -25.11 -13.83 -1.62
C LEU A 299 -25.21 -12.54 -0.79
N TYR A 300 -24.66 -11.47 -1.34
CA TYR A 300 -24.55 -10.18 -0.66
C TYR A 300 -25.24 -9.07 -1.44
N SER A 301 -25.76 -8.06 -0.73
CA SER A 301 -26.28 -6.83 -1.29
C SER A 301 -25.43 -5.61 -0.95
N SER A 302 -25.46 -4.60 -1.84
CA SER A 302 -24.71 -3.36 -1.72
C SER A 302 -25.20 -2.47 -0.57
N ASP A 303 -26.49 -2.53 -0.27
CA ASP A 303 -27.17 -1.69 0.70
C ASP A 303 -28.39 -2.42 1.29
N HIS A 304 -28.94 -1.82 2.35
CA HIS A 304 -30.09 -2.35 3.07
C HIS A 304 -31.36 -2.34 2.22
N HIS A 305 -31.55 -1.35 1.34
CA HIS A 305 -32.73 -1.25 0.49
C HIS A 305 -32.82 -2.44 -0.48
N THR A 306 -31.73 -2.73 -1.19
CA THR A 306 -31.61 -3.89 -2.08
C THR A 306 -31.79 -5.20 -1.31
N SER A 307 -31.35 -5.27 -0.05
CA SER A 307 -31.61 -6.44 0.81
C SER A 307 -33.09 -6.64 1.10
N CYS A 308 -33.84 -5.56 1.34
CA CYS A 308 -35.28 -5.62 1.58
C CYS A 308 -36.04 -6.00 0.30
N ASP A 309 -35.64 -5.44 -0.84
CA ASP A 309 -36.22 -5.78 -2.14
C ASP A 309 -36.02 -7.27 -2.46
N TYR A 310 -34.80 -7.79 -2.28
CA TYR A 310 -34.48 -9.20 -2.46
C TYR A 310 -35.40 -10.10 -1.61
N ARG A 311 -35.54 -9.80 -0.32
CA ARG A 311 -36.37 -10.60 0.61
C ARG A 311 -37.84 -10.55 0.23
N SER A 312 -38.33 -9.36 -0.13
CA SER A 312 -39.73 -9.17 -0.53
C SER A 312 -40.06 -9.95 -1.80
N ILE A 313 -39.18 -9.90 -2.79
CA ILE A 313 -39.33 -10.65 -4.05
C ILE A 313 -39.24 -12.16 -3.79
N GLU A 314 -38.29 -12.62 -2.98
CA GLU A 314 -38.12 -14.04 -2.67
C GLU A 314 -39.32 -14.59 -1.90
N GLU A 315 -39.77 -13.93 -0.84
CA GLU A 315 -40.97 -14.31 -0.09
C GLU A 315 -42.19 -14.40 -1.00
N LYS A 316 -42.34 -13.40 -1.88
CA LYS A 316 -43.44 -13.38 -2.84
C LYS A 316 -43.36 -14.54 -3.83
N ALA A 317 -42.18 -14.79 -4.39
CA ALA A 317 -41.96 -15.89 -5.31
C ALA A 317 -42.28 -17.25 -4.66
N LEU A 318 -41.87 -17.45 -3.41
CA LEU A 318 -42.12 -18.68 -2.67
C LEU A 318 -43.61 -18.91 -2.39
N SER A 319 -44.40 -17.84 -2.22
CA SER A 319 -45.85 -17.95 -1.98
C SER A 319 -46.64 -18.61 -3.13
N TYR A 320 -46.10 -18.59 -4.35
CA TYR A 320 -46.68 -19.28 -5.50
C TYR A 320 -46.47 -20.81 -5.49
N PHE A 321 -45.51 -21.31 -4.71
CA PHE A 321 -45.18 -22.74 -4.66
C PHE A 321 -45.86 -23.43 -3.47
N TYR A 322 -47.13 -23.79 -3.64
CA TYR A 322 -47.91 -24.53 -2.63
C TYR A 322 -47.53 -26.03 -2.52
N HIS A 323 -46.80 -26.57 -3.50
CA HIS A 323 -46.31 -27.95 -3.49
C HIS A 323 -44.94 -28.06 -4.20
N PRO A 324 -44.00 -28.92 -3.74
CA PRO A 324 -42.65 -29.06 -4.35
C PRO A 324 -42.63 -29.49 -5.82
N SER A 325 -43.71 -30.10 -6.31
CA SER A 325 -43.85 -30.52 -7.71
C SER A 325 -44.32 -29.41 -8.65
N VAL A 326 -44.63 -28.21 -8.13
CA VAL A 326 -45.09 -27.09 -8.95
C VAL A 326 -43.89 -26.51 -9.69
N HIS A 327 -44.08 -26.26 -10.98
CA HIS A 327 -43.07 -25.71 -11.88
C HIS A 327 -43.68 -24.56 -12.66
N TYR A 328 -42.96 -23.44 -12.73
CA TYR A 328 -43.37 -22.28 -13.51
C TYR A 328 -42.33 -21.96 -14.58
N PRO A 329 -42.73 -21.60 -15.81
CA PRO A 329 -41.84 -20.87 -16.71
C PRO A 329 -41.36 -19.59 -16.03
N LEU A 330 -40.06 -19.29 -16.09
CA LEU A 330 -39.43 -18.14 -15.42
C LEU A 330 -40.11 -16.83 -15.84
N SER A 331 -40.34 -16.63 -17.14
CA SER A 331 -41.02 -15.45 -17.65
C SER A 331 -42.43 -15.29 -17.11
N HIS A 332 -43.17 -16.39 -16.92
CA HIS A 332 -44.51 -16.36 -16.37
C HIS A 332 -44.48 -15.99 -14.87
N LEU A 333 -43.57 -16.58 -14.09
CA LEU A 333 -43.42 -16.24 -12.68
C LEU A 333 -43.03 -14.78 -12.48
N ILE A 334 -42.13 -14.24 -13.31
CA ILE A 334 -41.75 -12.82 -13.29
C ILE A 334 -42.99 -11.94 -13.49
N LEU A 335 -43.79 -12.20 -14.53
CA LEU A 335 -45.00 -11.42 -14.83
C LEU A 335 -46.04 -11.46 -13.70
N LEU A 336 -46.20 -12.61 -13.04
CA LEU A 336 -47.10 -12.74 -11.89
C LEU A 336 -46.64 -11.87 -10.72
N ILE A 337 -45.35 -11.94 -10.39
CA ILE A 337 -44.73 -11.16 -9.33
C ILE A 337 -44.81 -9.66 -9.65
N GLU A 338 -44.44 -9.25 -10.86
CA GLU A 338 -44.51 -7.86 -11.32
C GLU A 338 -45.93 -7.29 -11.21
N ARG A 339 -46.94 -8.06 -11.65
CA ARG A 339 -48.33 -7.63 -11.57
C ARG A 339 -48.79 -7.42 -10.14
N GLU A 340 -48.40 -8.30 -9.22
CA GLU A 340 -48.81 -8.20 -7.83
C GLU A 340 -48.16 -7.01 -7.12
N PHE A 341 -46.86 -6.78 -7.34
CA PHE A 341 -46.19 -5.61 -6.82
C PHE A 341 -46.71 -4.30 -7.44
N ALA A 342 -47.07 -4.32 -8.73
CA ALA A 342 -47.71 -3.18 -9.39
C ALA A 342 -49.07 -2.83 -8.74
N CYS A 343 -49.86 -3.83 -8.34
CA CYS A 343 -51.10 -3.61 -7.59
C CYS A 343 -50.84 -2.96 -6.21
N ALA A 344 -49.68 -3.24 -5.60
CA ALA A 344 -49.24 -2.64 -4.35
C ALA A 344 -48.49 -1.31 -4.53
N TRP A 345 -48.38 -0.77 -5.75
CA TRP A 345 -47.62 0.44 -6.09
C TRP A 345 -46.12 0.36 -5.72
N VAL A 346 -45.55 -0.85 -5.76
CA VAL A 346 -44.12 -1.09 -5.57
C VAL A 346 -43.47 -1.36 -6.92
N GLY A 347 -42.45 -0.58 -7.27
CA GLY A 347 -41.69 -0.72 -8.51
C GLY A 347 -40.26 -1.17 -8.24
N PHE A 348 -39.71 -1.98 -9.14
CA PHE A 348 -38.31 -2.43 -9.08
C PHE A 348 -37.56 -2.04 -10.36
N PRO A 349 -36.22 -1.89 -10.30
CA PRO A 349 -35.39 -1.78 -11.48
C PRO A 349 -35.61 -2.96 -12.44
N GLU A 350 -35.57 -2.66 -13.75
CA GLU A 350 -35.75 -3.67 -14.80
C GLU A 350 -34.74 -4.81 -14.63
N GLY A 351 -35.23 -6.06 -14.66
CA GLY A 351 -34.41 -7.26 -14.50
C GLY A 351 -34.04 -7.64 -13.06
N LEU A 352 -34.39 -6.83 -12.04
CA LEU A 352 -34.10 -7.18 -10.64
C LEU A 352 -34.81 -8.46 -10.22
N ILE A 353 -36.11 -8.59 -10.51
CA ILE A 353 -36.90 -9.78 -10.16
C ILE A 353 -36.29 -11.04 -10.79
N GLU A 354 -35.97 -10.99 -12.08
CA GLU A 354 -35.31 -12.11 -12.77
C GLU A 354 -33.99 -12.49 -12.10
N LYS A 355 -33.18 -11.49 -11.74
CA LYS A 355 -31.90 -11.72 -11.07
C LYS A 355 -32.07 -12.36 -9.69
N VAL A 356 -33.03 -11.89 -8.89
CA VAL A 356 -33.36 -12.48 -7.57
C VAL A 356 -33.75 -13.94 -7.73
N LEU A 357 -34.67 -14.25 -8.65
CA LEU A 357 -35.14 -15.63 -8.88
C LEU A 357 -34.00 -16.57 -9.32
N LYS A 358 -33.07 -16.08 -10.15
CA LYS A 358 -31.91 -16.86 -10.61
C LYS A 358 -30.85 -17.10 -9.55
N LYS A 359 -30.70 -16.16 -8.61
CA LYS A 359 -29.64 -16.18 -7.57
C LYS A 359 -30.13 -16.70 -6.22
N SER A 360 -31.45 -16.79 -6.01
CA SER A 360 -32.02 -17.34 -4.78
C SER A 360 -31.61 -18.80 -4.60
N PRO A 361 -31.14 -19.19 -3.41
CA PRO A 361 -30.80 -20.59 -3.11
C PRO A 361 -32.05 -21.47 -2.97
N SER A 362 -33.20 -20.86 -2.66
CA SER A 362 -34.49 -21.54 -2.44
C SER A 362 -35.14 -21.99 -3.74
N LEU A 363 -34.67 -21.47 -4.88
CA LEU A 363 -35.21 -21.72 -6.20
C LEU A 363 -34.14 -22.33 -7.12
N ARG A 364 -34.49 -23.41 -7.85
CA ARG A 364 -33.68 -23.93 -8.95
C ARG A 364 -34.26 -23.49 -10.27
N VAL A 365 -33.47 -22.71 -11.01
CA VAL A 365 -33.75 -22.39 -12.41
C VAL A 365 -33.06 -23.41 -13.30
N ARG A 366 -33.82 -24.14 -14.13
CA ARG A 366 -33.30 -25.12 -15.10
C ARG A 366 -33.74 -24.77 -16.50
N LYS A 367 -32.91 -25.12 -17.48
CA LYS A 367 -33.24 -25.03 -18.91
C LYS A 367 -33.86 -26.35 -19.35
N GLU A 368 -35.10 -26.33 -19.79
CA GLU A 368 -35.75 -27.49 -20.41
C GLU A 368 -35.55 -27.50 -21.93
N GLY A 369 -35.83 -28.65 -22.57
CA GLY A 369 -35.47 -28.99 -23.96
C GLY A 369 -35.86 -27.99 -25.05
N ASN A 370 -36.76 -27.04 -24.75
CA ASN A 370 -37.17 -25.97 -25.66
C ASN A 370 -36.53 -24.60 -25.36
N HIS A 371 -35.38 -24.55 -24.66
CA HIS A 371 -34.74 -23.31 -24.19
C HIS A 371 -35.56 -22.47 -23.20
N VAL A 372 -36.70 -22.99 -22.74
CA VAL A 372 -37.51 -22.35 -21.70
C VAL A 372 -36.83 -22.58 -20.35
N LEU A 373 -36.64 -21.49 -19.61
CA LEU A 373 -36.18 -21.55 -18.23
C LEU A 373 -37.38 -21.84 -17.33
N THR A 374 -37.30 -22.88 -16.53
CA THR A 374 -38.33 -23.28 -15.55
C THR A 374 -37.79 -23.11 -14.14
N VAL A 375 -38.62 -22.58 -13.24
CA VAL A 375 -38.33 -22.39 -11.83
C VAL A 375 -39.09 -23.43 -11.01
N ARG A 376 -38.39 -24.03 -10.05
CA ARG A 376 -38.95 -24.96 -9.07
C ARG A 376 -38.29 -24.76 -7.72
N LEU A 377 -38.92 -25.22 -6.65
CA LEU A 377 -38.31 -25.23 -5.32
C LEU A 377 -37.04 -26.09 -5.31
N SER A 378 -36.02 -25.62 -4.59
CA SER A 378 -34.72 -26.27 -4.44
C SER A 378 -34.79 -27.57 -3.66
#